data_AF-A0A484G2A7-F1
#
_entry.id   AF-A0A484G2A7-F1
#
_cell.length_a   1.000
_cell.length_b   1.000
_cell.length_c   1.000
_cell.angle_alpha   90.00
_cell.angle_beta   90.00
_cell.angle_gamma   90.00
#
_symmetry.space_group_name_H-M   'P 1'
#
loop_
_entity.id
_entity.type
_entity.pdbx_description
1 polymer ?
#
loop_
_entity_poly.entity_id
_entity_poly.type
_entity_poly.pdbx_seq_one_letter_code
_entity_poly.pdbx_strand_id
1 'polypeptide(L)'
;MISAEETCNAMLGVDLPNGELLPPSQGTHLLSHRDLILQDEASHEKTFHNQLIRTTCESLKSLQIGHLTKKSPTLGRTQRSDIPNAPSPSRARRHGDASRQTRHVRGANQPFVRCRDTAARHMHTHTHTDIPAKMLGRACLTLDGIMLLTGAFIADWNETHIHNPRWPPHAKFHNAQTMSLSLILGLATLFFTWRNNSSAAAARESVRIAGFLGSIYWIAGYASLLYPGTAGLDPEFGGPGFPQKYPFTVALGLAVTGTYLEGF
;
A
#
# COMPACT_ATOMS: atom_id res chain seq x y z
N MET A 1 9.63 -1.97 22.16
CA MET A 1 9.37 -2.55 20.83
C MET A 1 9.28 -4.04 21.04
N ILE A 2 8.07 -4.59 21.01
CA ILE A 2 7.83 -6.04 21.12
C ILE A 2 8.23 -6.65 19.78
N SER A 3 9.04 -7.71 19.80
CA SER A 3 9.50 -8.39 18.58
C SER A 3 8.30 -9.05 17.88
N ALA A 4 8.31 -9.10 16.54
CA ALA A 4 7.28 -9.83 15.76
C ALA A 4 7.15 -11.30 16.19
N GLU A 5 8.18 -11.86 16.82
CA GLU A 5 8.22 -13.20 17.38
C GLU A 5 7.42 -13.34 18.69
N GLU A 6 7.41 -12.29 19.54
CA GLU A 6 6.61 -12.26 20.78
C GLU A 6 5.11 -12.10 20.49
N THR A 7 4.75 -11.40 19.40
CA THR A 7 3.34 -11.29 18.99
C THR A 7 2.79 -12.61 18.44
N CYS A 8 3.64 -13.41 17.79
CA CYS A 8 3.26 -14.73 17.27
C CYS A 8 3.09 -15.76 18.39
N ASN A 9 3.93 -15.71 19.45
CA ASN A 9 3.80 -16.59 20.61
C ASN A 9 2.59 -16.23 21.49
N ALA A 10 2.23 -14.95 21.58
CA ALA A 10 1.03 -14.51 22.31
C ALA A 10 -0.29 -14.96 21.66
N MET A 11 -0.33 -15.17 20.34
CA MET A 11 -1.53 -15.68 19.64
C MET A 11 -1.72 -17.20 19.75
N LEU A 12 -0.69 -17.94 20.17
CA LEU A 12 -0.72 -19.41 20.30
C LEU A 12 -0.87 -19.88 21.77
N GLY A 13 -0.72 -18.98 22.74
CA GLY A 13 -0.82 -19.28 24.17
C GLY A 13 -2.26 -19.15 24.70
N VAL A 14 -3.01 -20.25 24.69
CA VAL A 14 -4.20 -20.41 25.53
C VAL A 14 -3.72 -20.81 26.93
N ASP A 15 -3.66 -19.86 27.86
CA ASP A 15 -3.54 -20.18 29.28
C ASP A 15 -4.84 -20.85 29.75
N LEU A 16 -4.79 -22.17 29.98
CA LEU A 16 -5.86 -22.91 30.67
C LEU A 16 -5.64 -22.82 32.19
N PRO A 17 -6.61 -22.37 32.99
CA PRO A 17 -6.50 -22.49 34.44
C PRO A 17 -6.72 -23.95 34.86
N ASN A 18 -5.74 -24.44 35.62
CA ASN A 18 -5.69 -25.63 36.48
C ASN A 18 -6.92 -26.54 36.52
N GLY A 19 -6.69 -27.80 36.14
CA GLY A 19 -7.67 -28.88 36.22
C GLY A 19 -8.04 -29.24 37.64
N GLU A 20 -9.35 -29.29 37.88
CA GLU A 20 -9.95 -30.06 38.96
C GLU A 20 -10.88 -31.11 38.32
N LEU A 21 -10.55 -32.38 38.54
CA LEU A 21 -11.27 -33.55 38.02
C LEU A 21 -12.62 -33.71 38.74
N LEU A 22 -13.72 -33.59 38.01
CA LEU A 22 -15.03 -34.10 38.45
C LEU A 22 -15.18 -35.58 38.04
N PRO A 23 -15.76 -36.44 38.90
CA PRO A 23 -15.89 -37.87 38.63
C PRO A 23 -16.97 -38.16 37.57
N PRO A 24 -16.87 -39.32 36.88
CA PRO A 24 -17.73 -39.63 35.75
C PRO A 24 -19.15 -40.01 36.22
N SER A 25 -20.13 -39.16 35.95
CA SER A 25 -21.53 -39.58 35.92
C SER A 25 -21.86 -40.11 34.52
N GLN A 26 -22.43 -41.30 34.49
CA GLN A 26 -22.82 -42.01 33.28
C GLN A 26 -23.89 -41.24 32.51
N GLY A 27 -23.61 -40.96 31.24
CA GLY A 27 -24.57 -40.41 30.30
C GLY A 27 -24.07 -40.63 28.88
N THR A 28 -24.46 -41.76 28.27
CA THR A 28 -24.26 -42.01 26.84
C THR A 28 -25.15 -41.05 26.03
N HIS A 29 -24.67 -39.83 25.81
CA HIS A 29 -25.21 -38.96 24.78
C HIS A 29 -24.61 -39.38 23.43
N LEU A 30 -25.42 -40.09 22.64
CA LEU A 30 -25.21 -40.19 21.20
C LEU A 30 -25.23 -38.76 20.63
N LEU A 31 -24.06 -38.24 20.25
CA LEU A 31 -23.95 -36.99 19.50
C LEU A 31 -24.80 -37.14 18.23
N SER A 32 -25.70 -36.19 17.97
CA SER A 32 -26.50 -36.27 16.76
C SER A 32 -25.60 -36.05 15.54
N HIS A 33 -25.98 -36.61 14.40
CA HIS A 33 -25.23 -36.46 13.15
C HIS A 33 -24.99 -34.97 12.78
N ARG A 34 -25.84 -34.06 13.29
CA ARG A 34 -25.72 -32.61 13.11
C ARG A 34 -24.59 -32.01 13.97
N ASP A 35 -24.36 -32.54 15.16
CA ASP A 35 -23.31 -32.06 16.07
C ASP A 35 -21.91 -32.48 15.58
N LEU A 36 -21.82 -33.64 14.92
CA LEU A 36 -20.60 -34.10 14.27
C LEU A 36 -20.24 -33.25 13.04
N ILE A 37 -21.24 -32.84 12.25
CA ILE A 37 -21.02 -31.95 11.09
C ILE A 37 -20.57 -30.56 11.55
N LEU A 38 -21.17 -30.01 12.60
CA LEU A 38 -20.77 -28.71 13.14
C LEU A 38 -19.36 -28.73 13.76
N GLN A 39 -18.96 -29.83 14.38
CA GLN A 39 -17.60 -30.00 14.86
C GLN A 39 -16.58 -30.16 13.72
N ASP A 40 -16.95 -30.85 12.65
CA ASP A 40 -16.09 -31.05 11.47
C ASP A 40 -15.90 -29.77 10.66
N GLU A 41 -16.97 -28.98 10.46
CA GLU A 41 -16.90 -27.65 9.82
C GLU A 41 -16.04 -26.68 10.65
N ALA A 42 -16.21 -26.65 11.97
CA ALA A 42 -15.38 -25.84 12.86
C ALA A 42 -13.91 -26.28 12.86
N SER A 43 -13.61 -27.55 12.55
CA SER A 43 -12.24 -28.06 12.45
C SER A 43 -11.58 -27.71 11.10
N HIS A 44 -12.35 -27.74 10.01
CA HIS A 44 -11.90 -27.33 8.68
C HIS A 44 -11.66 -25.82 8.60
N GLU A 45 -12.53 -25.02 9.22
CA GLU A 45 -12.36 -23.56 9.28
C GLU A 45 -11.09 -23.17 10.06
N LYS A 46 -10.83 -23.84 11.20
CA LYS A 46 -9.57 -23.66 11.96
C LYS A 46 -8.34 -24.07 11.16
N THR A 47 -8.44 -25.10 10.33
CA THR A 47 -7.32 -25.59 9.52
C THR A 47 -6.99 -24.63 8.38
N PHE A 48 -8.01 -24.10 7.71
CA PHE A 48 -7.87 -23.06 6.68
C PHE A 48 -7.30 -21.76 7.24
N HIS A 49 -7.81 -21.31 8.39
CA HIS A 49 -7.33 -20.09 9.06
C HIS A 49 -5.85 -20.20 9.46
N ASN A 50 -5.44 -21.35 9.99
CA ASN A 50 -4.05 -21.62 10.35
C ASN A 50 -3.11 -21.69 9.14
N GLN A 51 -3.57 -22.21 7.99
CA GLN A 51 -2.77 -22.22 6.75
C GLN A 51 -2.60 -20.82 6.15
N LEU A 52 -3.65 -19.99 6.18
CA LEU A 52 -3.59 -18.62 5.69
C LEU A 52 -2.66 -17.74 6.54
N ILE A 53 -2.70 -17.89 7.86
CA ILE A 53 -1.78 -17.21 8.79
C ILE A 53 -0.34 -17.64 8.53
N ARG A 54 -0.07 -18.95 8.39
CA ARG A 54 1.28 -19.45 8.09
C ARG A 54 1.83 -18.90 6.77
N THR A 55 1.01 -18.90 5.71
CA THR A 55 1.43 -18.40 4.39
C THR A 55 1.74 -16.90 4.41
N THR A 56 0.95 -16.13 5.18
CA THR A 56 1.15 -14.68 5.34
C THR A 56 2.41 -14.38 6.17
N CYS A 57 2.62 -15.11 7.26
CA CYS A 57 3.83 -14.98 8.09
C CYS A 57 5.11 -15.33 7.31
N GLU A 58 5.10 -16.39 6.50
CA GLU A 58 6.26 -16.75 5.66
C GLU A 58 6.53 -15.72 4.57
N SER A 59 5.47 -15.14 3.98
CA SER A 59 5.60 -14.05 3.01
C SER A 59 6.23 -12.80 3.64
N LEU A 60 5.82 -12.44 4.87
CA LEU A 60 6.39 -11.30 5.61
C LEU A 60 7.85 -11.53 6.02
N LYS A 61 8.22 -12.74 6.45
CA LYS A 61 9.63 -13.10 6.71
C LYS A 61 10.48 -12.97 5.45
N SER A 62 9.98 -13.40 4.30
CA SER A 62 10.71 -13.28 3.02
C SER A 62 10.96 -11.82 2.61
N LEU A 63 10.00 -10.93 2.86
CA LEU A 63 10.13 -9.49 2.63
C LEU A 63 11.17 -8.83 3.56
N GLN A 64 11.23 -9.27 4.81
CA GLN A 64 12.17 -8.75 5.80
C GLN A 64 13.61 -9.20 5.52
N ILE A 65 13.81 -10.43 5.01
CA ILE A 65 15.11 -10.94 4.57
C ILE A 65 15.59 -10.23 3.28
N GLY A 66 14.66 -9.88 2.37
CA GLY A 66 14.97 -9.10 1.16
C GLY A 66 15.49 -7.69 1.45
N HIS A 67 15.12 -7.10 2.59
CA HIS A 67 15.60 -5.77 3.00
C HIS A 67 17.00 -5.82 3.64
N LEU A 68 17.39 -6.94 4.26
CA LEU A 68 18.68 -7.11 4.92
C LEU A 68 19.83 -7.55 3.99
N THR A 69 19.53 -7.99 2.77
CA THR A 69 20.53 -8.52 1.81
C THR A 69 21.02 -7.51 0.76
N LYS A 70 20.46 -6.29 0.70
CA LYS A 70 21.01 -5.20 -0.13
C LYS A 70 22.21 -4.51 0.57
N LYS A 71 23.34 -5.22 0.69
CA LYS A 71 24.65 -4.61 0.93
C LYS A 71 25.18 -4.01 -0.38
N SER A 72 25.50 -2.72 -0.37
CA SER A 72 26.19 -2.01 -1.45
C SER A 72 27.51 -2.69 -1.86
N PRO A 73 27.92 -2.63 -3.14
CA PRO A 73 29.22 -3.14 -3.57
C PRO A 73 30.33 -2.23 -3.05
N THR A 74 31.17 -2.75 -2.17
CA THR A 74 32.44 -2.14 -1.75
C THR A 74 33.44 -2.11 -2.90
N LEU A 75 33.95 -0.91 -3.22
CA LEU A 75 35.08 -0.68 -4.12
C LEU A 75 36.30 -1.51 -3.71
N GLY A 76 36.85 -2.26 -4.67
CA GLY A 76 38.08 -3.04 -4.52
C GLY A 76 39.30 -2.16 -4.26
N ARG A 77 39.99 -2.46 -3.16
CA ARG A 77 41.25 -1.87 -2.71
C ARG A 77 42.40 -2.66 -3.36
N THR A 78 43.14 -2.04 -4.26
CA THR A 78 44.40 -2.58 -4.80
C THR A 78 45.49 -2.53 -3.72
N GLN A 79 46.09 -3.70 -3.45
CA GLN A 79 47.32 -3.90 -2.69
C GLN A 79 48.47 -3.09 -3.29
N ARG A 80 49.20 -2.32 -2.47
CA ARG A 80 50.53 -1.82 -2.80
C ARG A 80 51.43 -2.03 -1.58
N SER A 81 52.46 -2.83 -1.80
CA SER A 81 53.51 -3.22 -0.87
C SER A 81 54.47 -2.06 -0.56
N ASP A 82 54.82 -1.97 0.73
CA ASP A 82 56.11 -1.70 1.35
C ASP A 82 57.03 -0.56 0.84
N ILE A 83 57.45 0.28 1.80
CA ILE A 83 58.81 0.86 2.08
C ILE A 83 58.68 2.28 2.71
N PRO A 84 59.55 2.66 3.69
CA PRO A 84 59.16 3.47 4.85
C PRO A 84 59.75 4.90 4.95
N ASN A 85 59.24 5.63 5.96
CA ASN A 85 59.84 6.71 6.77
C ASN A 85 60.16 8.10 6.15
N ALA A 86 59.33 9.09 6.58
CA ALA A 86 59.65 10.43 7.13
C ALA A 86 60.47 11.46 6.30
N PRO A 87 60.54 12.76 6.69
CA PRO A 87 59.60 13.64 7.39
C PRO A 87 59.27 14.94 6.60
N SER A 88 58.27 15.70 7.07
CA SER A 88 57.96 17.08 6.64
C SER A 88 59.12 18.06 6.85
N PRO A 89 59.21 19.12 6.03
CA PRO A 89 59.09 20.46 6.64
C PRO A 89 58.33 21.52 5.81
N SER A 90 57.55 22.30 6.55
CA SER A 90 57.31 23.75 6.48
C SER A 90 57.74 24.58 5.24
N ARG A 91 56.73 25.27 4.69
CA ARG A 91 56.61 26.76 4.61
C ARG A 91 57.76 27.54 3.95
N ALA A 92 57.53 28.04 2.74
CA ALA A 92 58.12 29.31 2.29
C ALA A 92 57.27 30.00 1.20
N ARG A 93 56.93 31.26 1.47
CA ARG A 93 56.50 32.27 0.50
C ARG A 93 57.62 32.54 -0.51
N ARG A 94 57.29 32.92 -1.75
CA ARG A 94 57.58 34.26 -2.32
C ARG A 94 57.10 34.41 -3.76
N HIS A 95 56.78 35.67 -4.05
CA HIS A 95 56.53 36.34 -5.32
C HIS A 95 57.58 36.06 -6.40
N GLY A 96 57.16 36.19 -7.67
CA GLY A 96 58.06 36.33 -8.81
C GLY A 96 57.27 36.63 -10.08
N ASP A 97 57.33 37.90 -10.48
CA ASP A 97 56.65 38.52 -11.60
C ASP A 97 57.40 38.29 -12.93
N ALA A 98 56.67 38.53 -14.02
CA ALA A 98 57.14 39.03 -15.30
C ALA A 98 58.11 38.21 -16.20
N SER A 99 57.59 37.97 -17.40
CA SER A 99 58.15 38.37 -18.70
C SER A 99 58.81 37.33 -19.62
N ARG A 100 58.49 37.55 -20.91
CA ARG A 100 59.29 37.32 -22.13
C ARG A 100 59.06 35.99 -22.87
N GLN A 101 58.26 35.94 -23.94
CA GLN A 101 58.38 36.48 -25.32
C GLN A 101 58.83 35.39 -26.31
N THR A 102 57.96 35.19 -27.30
CA THR A 102 58.18 34.70 -28.69
C THR A 102 58.70 33.29 -28.94
N ARG A 103 57.87 32.47 -29.61
CA ARG A 103 58.29 31.81 -30.85
C ARG A 103 57.13 31.51 -31.78
N HIS A 104 57.26 32.00 -33.01
CA HIS A 104 56.49 31.66 -34.20
C HIS A 104 56.45 30.15 -34.45
N VAL A 105 55.26 29.60 -34.72
CA VAL A 105 55.09 28.45 -35.63
C VAL A 105 53.93 28.74 -36.58
N ARG A 106 54.19 28.47 -37.85
CA ARG A 106 53.33 28.65 -39.02
C ARG A 106 52.18 27.64 -39.05
N GLY A 107 51.05 28.08 -39.58
CA GLY A 107 50.29 27.36 -40.60
C GLY A 107 49.56 26.09 -40.18
N ALA A 108 48.26 26.22 -39.92
CA ALA A 108 47.30 25.17 -40.22
C ALA A 108 45.96 25.80 -40.58
N ASN A 109 45.62 25.76 -41.87
CA ASN A 109 44.27 25.89 -42.38
C ASN A 109 43.39 24.84 -41.67
N GLN A 110 42.43 25.30 -40.88
CA GLN A 110 41.31 24.48 -40.43
C GLN A 110 40.03 25.19 -40.89
N PRO A 111 39.18 24.54 -41.69
CA PRO A 111 37.93 25.14 -42.12
C PRO A 111 37.01 25.29 -40.92
N PHE A 112 36.40 26.47 -40.84
CA PHE A 112 35.32 26.83 -39.94
C PHE A 112 34.19 25.81 -40.04
N VAL A 113 34.18 24.81 -39.15
CA VAL A 113 33.04 23.90 -38.98
C VAL A 113 31.95 24.70 -38.27
N ARG A 114 31.03 25.18 -39.10
CA ARG A 114 29.75 25.77 -38.73
C ARG A 114 29.08 24.87 -37.68
N CYS A 115 29.02 25.32 -36.42
CA CYS A 115 28.09 24.78 -35.43
C CYS A 115 26.69 24.87 -36.05
N ARG A 116 26.18 23.73 -36.51
CA ARG A 116 24.79 23.62 -36.94
C ARG A 116 23.99 23.47 -35.66
N ASP A 117 23.38 24.57 -35.25
CA ASP A 117 22.32 24.60 -34.27
C ASP A 117 21.21 23.62 -34.68
N THR A 118 21.30 22.40 -34.22
CA THR A 118 20.17 21.47 -34.11
C THR A 118 19.90 21.21 -32.64
N ALA A 119 19.75 22.29 -31.88
CA ALA A 119 18.86 22.27 -30.74
C ALA A 119 17.43 22.19 -31.29
N ALA A 120 17.01 20.99 -31.68
CA ALA A 120 15.60 20.65 -31.80
C ALA A 120 15.01 20.70 -30.39
N ARG A 121 14.76 21.92 -29.88
CA ARG A 121 13.84 22.16 -28.79
C ARG A 121 12.50 21.65 -29.29
N HIS A 122 12.20 20.40 -28.92
CA HIS A 122 10.83 19.94 -28.76
C HIS A 122 10.19 20.89 -27.76
N MET A 123 9.61 21.97 -28.29
CA MET A 123 8.75 22.86 -27.56
C MET A 123 7.48 22.04 -27.34
N HIS A 124 7.44 21.30 -26.23
CA HIS A 124 6.20 20.73 -25.72
C HIS A 124 5.28 21.91 -25.44
N THR A 125 4.43 22.22 -26.42
CA THR A 125 3.28 23.09 -26.26
C THR A 125 2.41 22.44 -25.19
N HIS A 126 2.49 22.93 -23.96
CA HIS A 126 1.49 22.65 -22.95
C HIS A 126 0.17 23.24 -23.47
N THR A 127 -0.67 22.38 -24.03
CA THR A 127 -2.02 22.74 -24.45
C THR A 127 -2.79 23.20 -23.20
N HIS A 128 -3.37 24.39 -23.27
CA HIS A 128 -4.09 25.07 -22.19
C HIS A 128 -5.30 24.28 -21.64
N THR A 129 -5.59 23.12 -22.23
CA THR A 129 -6.63 22.15 -21.89
C THR A 129 -6.22 21.13 -20.80
N ASP A 130 -4.92 20.95 -20.54
CA ASP A 130 -4.46 19.83 -19.70
C ASP A 130 -4.56 20.11 -18.19
N ILE A 131 -4.51 21.38 -17.81
CA ILE A 131 -4.61 21.80 -16.40
C ILE A 131 -6.02 21.57 -15.81
N PRO A 132 -7.12 21.99 -16.48
CA PRO A 132 -8.47 21.77 -15.92
C PRO A 132 -8.85 20.29 -15.82
N ALA A 133 -8.43 19.44 -16.77
CA ALA A 133 -8.70 18.01 -16.72
C ALA A 133 -8.01 17.31 -15.52
N LYS A 134 -6.76 17.66 -15.23
CA LYS A 134 -6.02 17.12 -14.06
C LYS A 134 -6.62 17.57 -12.74
N MET A 135 -6.99 18.85 -12.65
CA MET A 135 -7.67 19.37 -11.45
C MET A 135 -9.03 18.69 -11.23
N LEU A 136 -9.76 18.40 -12.32
CA LEU A 136 -11.00 17.62 -12.25
C LEU A 136 -10.73 16.17 -11.80
N GLY A 137 -9.67 15.53 -12.29
CA GLY A 137 -9.31 14.17 -11.88
C GLY A 137 -9.02 14.04 -10.38
N ARG A 138 -8.25 14.99 -9.84
CA ARG A 138 -8.02 15.10 -8.39
C ARG A 138 -9.28 15.39 -7.60
N ALA A 139 -10.19 16.21 -8.13
CA ALA A 139 -11.47 16.48 -7.48
C ALA A 139 -12.30 15.19 -7.38
N CYS A 140 -12.40 14.41 -8.44
CA CYS A 140 -13.10 13.11 -8.42
C CYS A 140 -12.49 12.15 -7.37
N LEU A 141 -11.17 11.99 -7.35
CA LEU A 141 -10.49 11.14 -6.36
C LEU A 141 -10.62 11.66 -4.93
N THR A 142 -10.70 12.98 -4.76
CA THR A 142 -10.93 13.59 -3.45
C THR A 142 -12.34 13.30 -2.95
N LEU A 143 -13.35 13.41 -3.83
CA LEU A 143 -14.74 13.08 -3.50
C LEU A 143 -14.87 11.59 -3.16
N ASP A 144 -14.27 10.70 -3.95
CA ASP A 144 -14.22 9.26 -3.64
C ASP A 144 -13.54 8.98 -2.30
N GLY A 145 -12.37 9.59 -2.04
CA GLY A 145 -11.69 9.49 -0.75
C GLY A 145 -12.54 9.95 0.43
N ILE A 146 -13.31 11.04 0.29
CA ILE A 146 -14.25 11.51 1.32
C ILE A 146 -15.39 10.52 1.52
N MET A 147 -15.92 9.94 0.44
CA MET A 147 -16.93 8.88 0.52
C MET A 147 -16.39 7.64 1.25
N LEU A 148 -15.14 7.24 1.05
CA LEU A 148 -14.50 6.18 1.82
C LEU A 148 -14.34 6.54 3.31
N LEU A 149 -13.94 7.78 3.62
CA LEU A 149 -13.77 8.23 5.01
C LEU A 149 -15.08 8.21 5.81
N THR A 150 -16.21 8.52 5.16
CA THR A 150 -17.47 8.80 5.86
C THR A 150 -18.58 7.80 5.56
N GLY A 151 -18.62 7.22 4.36
CA GLY A 151 -19.73 6.43 3.86
C GLY A 151 -20.03 5.20 4.72
N ALA A 152 -19.01 4.40 5.05
CA ALA A 152 -19.19 3.21 5.89
C ALA A 152 -19.67 3.57 7.31
N PHE A 153 -19.18 4.69 7.89
CA PHE A 153 -19.66 5.13 9.21
C PHE A 153 -21.11 5.62 9.15
N ILE A 154 -21.51 6.34 8.10
CA ILE A 154 -22.90 6.78 7.92
C ILE A 154 -23.82 5.56 7.73
N ALA A 155 -23.40 4.58 6.94
CA ALA A 155 -24.20 3.39 6.62
C ALA A 155 -24.30 2.42 7.79
N ASP A 156 -23.23 2.25 8.57
CA ASP A 156 -23.11 1.12 9.50
C ASP A 156 -23.15 1.54 10.99
N TRP A 157 -23.02 2.83 11.31
CA TRP A 157 -23.08 3.33 12.70
C TRP A 157 -24.51 3.57 13.19
N ASN A 158 -25.34 2.53 13.19
CA ASN A 158 -26.75 2.62 13.58
C ASN A 158 -27.32 1.27 14.07
N GLU A 159 -28.60 1.27 14.44
CA GLU A 159 -29.34 0.13 15.01
C GLU A 159 -29.58 -1.03 14.03
N THR A 160 -29.42 -0.79 12.73
CA THR A 160 -29.54 -1.87 11.73
C THR A 160 -28.23 -2.65 11.58
N HIS A 161 -27.10 -2.06 11.99
CA HIS A 161 -25.74 -2.60 11.83
C HIS A 161 -25.01 -2.71 13.17
N ILE A 162 -23.99 -1.89 13.45
CA ILE A 162 -23.06 -2.11 14.58
C ILE A 162 -23.76 -2.11 15.95
N HIS A 163 -24.87 -1.36 16.11
CA HIS A 163 -25.65 -1.34 17.34
C HIS A 163 -26.76 -2.41 17.40
N ASN A 164 -27.02 -3.12 16.30
CA ASN A 164 -28.05 -4.16 16.24
C ASN A 164 -27.82 -5.22 17.34
N PRO A 165 -28.74 -5.39 18.32
CA PRO A 165 -28.55 -6.32 19.42
C PRO A 165 -28.63 -7.79 18.98
N ARG A 166 -29.18 -8.08 17.79
CA ARG A 166 -29.35 -9.43 17.27
C ARG A 166 -28.16 -9.92 16.44
N TRP A 167 -27.28 -9.01 16.01
CA TRP A 167 -26.04 -9.40 15.35
C TRP A 167 -25.11 -10.10 16.35
N PRO A 168 -24.60 -11.30 16.04
CA PRO A 168 -23.63 -11.96 16.89
C PRO A 168 -22.34 -11.11 16.97
N PRO A 169 -21.56 -11.24 18.05
CA PRO A 169 -20.32 -10.46 18.22
C PRO A 169 -19.38 -10.52 17.00
N HIS A 170 -19.31 -11.65 16.31
CA HIS A 170 -18.47 -11.82 15.13
C HIS A 170 -18.94 -11.01 13.91
N ALA A 171 -20.25 -10.85 13.70
CA ALA A 171 -20.77 -9.98 12.64
C ALA A 171 -20.40 -8.51 12.91
N LYS A 172 -20.48 -8.07 14.17
CA LYS A 172 -20.04 -6.73 14.59
C LYS A 172 -18.54 -6.54 14.38
N PHE A 173 -17.73 -7.56 14.65
CA PHE A 173 -16.29 -7.53 14.35
C PHE A 173 -16.04 -7.30 12.86
N HIS A 174 -16.68 -8.06 11.97
CA HIS A 174 -16.53 -7.87 10.53
C HIS A 174 -17.04 -6.51 10.04
N ASN A 175 -18.12 -5.99 10.62
CA ASN A 175 -18.58 -4.64 10.31
C ASN A 175 -17.57 -3.57 10.78
N ALA A 176 -17.04 -3.68 12.00
CA ALA A 176 -16.01 -2.75 12.48
C ALA A 176 -14.74 -2.83 11.61
N GLN A 177 -14.41 -4.02 11.12
CA GLN A 177 -13.33 -4.26 10.18
C GLN A 177 -13.59 -3.54 8.84
N THR A 178 -14.77 -3.66 8.24
CA THR A 178 -15.09 -2.99 6.96
C THR A 178 -15.12 -1.47 7.10
N MET A 179 -15.68 -0.93 8.19
CA MET A 179 -15.63 0.51 8.45
C MET A 179 -14.20 1.04 8.61
N SER A 180 -13.37 0.32 9.38
CA SER A 180 -11.97 0.70 9.60
C SER A 180 -11.15 0.60 8.31
N LEU A 181 -11.40 -0.43 7.50
CA LEU A 181 -10.76 -0.59 6.20
C LEU A 181 -11.14 0.56 5.26
N SER A 182 -12.42 0.95 5.22
CA SER A 182 -12.88 2.11 4.44
C SER A 182 -12.15 3.39 4.83
N LEU A 183 -12.00 3.65 6.14
CA LEU A 183 -11.26 4.81 6.66
C LEU A 183 -9.80 4.81 6.18
N ILE A 184 -9.10 3.68 6.35
CA ILE A 184 -7.68 3.54 5.97
C ILE A 184 -7.51 3.75 4.46
N LEU A 185 -8.39 3.15 3.65
CA LEU A 185 -8.37 3.31 2.19
C LEU A 185 -8.69 4.74 1.76
N GLY A 186 -9.62 5.42 2.43
CA GLY A 186 -9.92 6.83 2.18
C GLY A 186 -8.72 7.73 2.47
N LEU A 187 -8.08 7.55 3.62
CA LEU A 187 -6.85 8.30 3.97
C LEU A 187 -5.72 8.04 2.97
N ALA A 188 -5.51 6.78 2.59
CA ALA A 188 -4.48 6.42 1.62
C ALA A 188 -4.79 7.00 0.23
N THR A 189 -6.04 6.94 -0.22
CA THR A 189 -6.50 7.54 -1.49
C THR A 189 -6.23 9.03 -1.52
N LEU A 190 -6.57 9.76 -0.46
CA LEU A 190 -6.30 11.20 -0.36
C LEU A 190 -4.79 11.50 -0.31
N PHE A 191 -4.02 10.73 0.45
CA PHE A 191 -2.57 10.87 0.51
C PHE A 191 -1.93 10.69 -0.87
N PHE A 192 -2.25 9.61 -1.58
CA PHE A 192 -1.71 9.34 -2.91
C PHE A 192 -2.24 10.31 -3.98
N THR A 193 -3.45 10.86 -3.79
CA THR A 193 -3.96 11.93 -4.65
C THR A 193 -3.09 13.18 -4.51
N TRP A 194 -2.75 13.59 -3.29
CA TRP A 194 -2.15 14.91 -3.03
C TRP A 194 -0.66 14.92 -2.64
N ARG A 195 -0.01 13.76 -2.51
CA ARG A 195 1.41 13.74 -2.12
C ARG A 195 2.30 14.45 -3.14
N ASN A 196 3.34 15.09 -2.62
CA ASN A 196 4.38 15.68 -3.44
C ASN A 196 5.16 14.58 -4.18
N ASN A 197 5.45 14.84 -5.46
CA ASN A 197 6.14 13.91 -6.34
C ASN A 197 7.34 14.60 -7.00
N SER A 198 8.47 13.91 -7.05
CA SER A 198 9.73 14.44 -7.59
C SER A 198 9.77 14.50 -9.13
N SER A 199 8.84 13.82 -9.81
CA SER A 199 8.75 13.78 -11.26
C SER A 199 7.30 13.60 -11.74
N ALA A 200 7.05 13.94 -13.01
CA ALA A 200 5.74 13.72 -13.64
C ALA A 200 5.36 12.23 -13.71
N ALA A 201 6.34 11.34 -13.89
CA ALA A 201 6.11 9.89 -13.89
C ALA A 201 5.66 9.40 -12.51
N ALA A 202 6.34 9.85 -11.44
CA ALA A 202 5.96 9.53 -10.07
C ALA A 202 4.58 10.10 -9.70
N ALA A 203 4.24 11.29 -10.21
CA ALA A 203 2.92 11.88 -10.02
C ALA A 203 1.81 11.04 -10.67
N ARG A 204 2.02 10.54 -11.89
CA ARG A 204 1.07 9.63 -12.56
C ARG A 204 0.91 8.33 -11.80
N GLU A 205 2.01 7.70 -11.40
CA GLU A 205 1.98 6.48 -10.61
C GLU A 205 1.23 6.69 -9.28
N SER A 206 1.47 7.82 -8.61
CA SER A 206 0.73 8.22 -7.41
C SER A 206 -0.77 8.21 -7.61
N VAL A 207 -1.25 8.82 -8.70
CA VAL A 207 -2.68 8.87 -8.99
C VAL A 207 -3.24 7.50 -9.34
N ARG A 208 -2.48 6.66 -10.05
CA ARG A 208 -2.90 5.27 -10.33
C ARG A 208 -3.06 4.46 -9.04
N ILE A 209 -2.16 4.63 -8.08
CA ILE A 209 -2.27 4.02 -6.75
C ILE A 209 -3.51 4.56 -6.03
N ALA A 210 -3.75 5.88 -6.06
CA ALA A 210 -4.96 6.47 -5.47
C ALA A 210 -6.23 5.88 -6.08
N GLY A 211 -6.29 5.77 -7.41
CA GLY A 211 -7.41 5.16 -8.12
C GLY A 211 -7.67 3.71 -7.74
N PHE A 212 -6.61 2.90 -7.65
CA PHE A 212 -6.70 1.52 -7.21
C PHE A 212 -7.25 1.43 -5.78
N LEU A 213 -6.64 2.14 -4.83
CA LEU A 213 -7.06 2.15 -3.43
C LEU A 213 -8.48 2.68 -3.25
N GLY A 214 -8.84 3.71 -4.02
CA GLY A 214 -10.18 4.27 -4.09
C GLY A 214 -11.23 3.30 -4.62
N SER A 215 -10.83 2.39 -5.51
CA SER A 215 -11.76 1.46 -6.17
C SER A 215 -11.97 0.14 -5.42
N ILE A 216 -10.94 -0.39 -4.75
CA ILE A 216 -10.98 -1.79 -4.28
C ILE A 216 -12.05 -2.06 -3.22
N TYR A 217 -12.39 -1.08 -2.38
CA TYR A 217 -13.45 -1.24 -1.38
C TYR A 217 -14.81 -1.46 -2.03
N TRP A 218 -15.14 -0.64 -3.03
CA TRP A 218 -16.41 -0.72 -3.76
C TRP A 218 -16.50 -2.03 -4.57
N ILE A 219 -15.39 -2.44 -5.19
CA ILE A 219 -15.30 -3.72 -5.92
C ILE A 219 -15.50 -4.89 -4.97
N ALA A 220 -14.86 -4.89 -3.80
CA ALA A 220 -15.05 -5.93 -2.79
C ALA A 220 -16.52 -5.99 -2.30
N GLY A 221 -17.14 -4.82 -2.15
CA GLY A 221 -18.56 -4.69 -1.86
C GLY A 221 -19.45 -5.38 -2.90
N TYR A 222 -19.19 -5.18 -4.20
CA TYR A 222 -19.88 -5.91 -5.26
C TYR A 222 -19.57 -7.41 -5.28
N ALA A 223 -18.30 -7.78 -5.05
CA ALA A 223 -17.86 -9.16 -5.01
C ALA A 223 -18.51 -9.96 -3.87
N SER A 224 -18.97 -9.28 -2.79
CA SER A 224 -19.69 -9.94 -1.69
C SER A 224 -20.93 -10.71 -2.17
N LEU A 225 -21.59 -10.25 -3.25
CA LEU A 225 -22.78 -10.90 -3.83
C LEU A 225 -22.50 -12.23 -4.51
N LEU A 226 -21.22 -12.55 -4.77
CA LEU A 226 -20.80 -13.81 -5.38
C LEU A 226 -20.74 -14.96 -4.37
N TYR A 227 -20.77 -14.65 -3.07
CA TYR A 227 -20.69 -15.64 -2.01
C TYR A 227 -22.10 -16.10 -1.61
N PRO A 228 -22.32 -17.42 -1.44
CA PRO A 228 -23.64 -17.94 -1.11
C PRO A 228 -24.11 -17.44 0.27
N GLY A 229 -25.38 -17.06 0.36
CA GLY A 229 -26.01 -16.64 1.61
C GLY A 229 -25.73 -15.18 2.03
N THR A 230 -25.02 -14.39 1.23
CA THR A 230 -24.83 -12.96 1.49
C THR A 230 -26.00 -12.14 0.95
N ALA A 231 -26.30 -11.04 1.64
CA ALA A 231 -27.26 -10.03 1.21
C ALA A 231 -26.78 -8.65 1.66
N GLY A 232 -27.14 -7.62 0.90
CA GLY A 232 -26.85 -6.23 1.28
C GLY A 232 -27.79 -5.63 2.31
N LEU A 233 -28.86 -6.35 2.64
CA LEU A 233 -29.92 -5.89 3.53
C LEU A 233 -30.55 -7.08 4.21
N ASP A 234 -30.62 -7.04 5.53
CA ASP A 234 -31.27 -8.10 6.32
C ASP A 234 -32.78 -8.15 5.98
N PRO A 235 -33.41 -9.35 5.98
CA PRO A 235 -34.83 -9.51 5.63
C PRO A 235 -35.78 -8.61 6.42
N GLU A 236 -35.47 -8.38 7.68
CA GLU A 236 -36.26 -7.55 8.60
C GLU A 236 -36.28 -6.05 8.25
N PHE A 237 -35.31 -5.57 7.47
CA PHE A 237 -35.23 -4.19 7.01
C PHE A 237 -35.71 -4.04 5.56
N GLY A 238 -36.46 -5.03 5.05
CA GLY A 238 -37.01 -5.03 3.69
C GLY A 238 -36.13 -5.74 2.66
N GLY A 239 -35.22 -6.62 3.11
CA GLY A 239 -34.50 -7.52 2.23
C GLY A 239 -35.42 -8.54 1.53
N PRO A 240 -34.95 -9.18 0.44
CA PRO A 240 -33.61 -9.11 -0.12
C PRO A 240 -33.37 -7.83 -0.94
N GLY A 241 -32.17 -7.26 -0.83
CA GLY A 241 -31.78 -6.06 -1.58
C GLY A 241 -30.30 -5.70 -1.40
N PHE A 242 -29.83 -4.76 -2.22
CA PHE A 242 -28.49 -4.17 -2.11
C PHE A 242 -28.56 -2.66 -2.35
N PRO A 243 -29.12 -1.88 -1.40
CA PRO A 243 -29.24 -0.42 -1.55
C PRO A 243 -27.87 0.28 -1.73
N GLN A 244 -26.79 -0.32 -1.22
CA GLN A 244 -25.43 0.18 -1.30
C GLN A 244 -24.87 0.19 -2.74
N LYS A 245 -25.49 -0.52 -3.70
CA LYS A 245 -25.07 -0.51 -5.11
C LYS A 245 -25.00 0.90 -5.70
N TYR A 246 -25.93 1.79 -5.33
CA TYR A 246 -25.97 3.15 -5.86
C TYR A 246 -24.76 3.98 -5.42
N PRO A 247 -24.49 4.15 -4.10
CA PRO A 247 -23.28 4.87 -3.69
C PRO A 247 -22.00 4.17 -4.14
N PHE A 248 -21.96 2.83 -4.18
CA PHE A 248 -20.78 2.09 -4.65
C PHE A 248 -20.48 2.37 -6.12
N THR A 249 -21.50 2.38 -6.99
CA THR A 249 -21.31 2.71 -8.41
C THR A 249 -20.85 4.15 -8.60
N VAL A 250 -21.42 5.09 -7.86
CA VAL A 250 -21.02 6.51 -7.95
C VAL A 250 -19.57 6.67 -7.52
N ALA A 251 -19.18 6.13 -6.37
CA ALA A 251 -17.83 6.24 -5.85
C ALA A 251 -16.80 5.54 -6.75
N LEU A 252 -17.09 4.31 -7.19
CA LEU A 252 -16.26 3.60 -8.16
C LEU A 252 -16.13 4.39 -9.47
N GLY A 253 -17.22 4.99 -9.95
CA GLY A 253 -17.22 5.87 -11.12
C GLY A 253 -16.32 7.10 -10.93
N LEU A 254 -16.32 7.72 -9.75
CA LEU A 254 -15.44 8.83 -9.41
C LEU A 254 -13.97 8.39 -9.38
N ALA A 255 -13.66 7.25 -8.76
CA ALA A 255 -12.29 6.72 -8.70
C ALA A 255 -11.74 6.43 -10.10
N VAL A 256 -12.52 5.73 -10.94
CA VAL A 256 -12.14 5.39 -12.32
C VAL A 256 -12.02 6.65 -13.19
N THR A 257 -13.00 7.55 -13.14
CA THR A 257 -12.99 8.79 -13.93
C THR A 257 -11.82 9.68 -13.51
N GLY A 258 -11.60 9.84 -12.20
CA GLY A 258 -10.52 10.67 -11.67
C GLY A 258 -9.14 10.17 -12.10
N THR A 259 -8.97 8.85 -12.06
CA THR A 259 -7.75 8.18 -12.53
C THR A 259 -7.54 8.32 -14.04
N TYR A 260 -8.61 8.20 -14.84
CA TYR A 260 -8.57 8.35 -16.29
C TYR A 260 -8.19 9.78 -16.70
N LEU A 261 -8.80 10.81 -16.08
CA LEU A 261 -8.57 12.22 -16.39
C LEU A 261 -7.14 12.70 -16.08
N GLU A 262 -6.44 12.04 -15.15
CA GLU A 262 -5.03 12.30 -14.84
C GLU A 262 -4.04 11.63 -15.80
N GLY A 263 -4.57 11.02 -16.88
CA GLY A 263 -3.80 10.55 -18.02
C GLY A 263 -3.31 9.13 -17.86
N PHE A 264 -4.24 8.21 -17.60
CA PHE A 264 -4.00 6.79 -17.74
C PHE A 264 -3.56 6.45 -19.17
#